data_AF-A0A0B8P203-F1
#
_entry.id   AF-A0A0B8P203-F1
#
_cell.length_a   1.000
_cell.length_b   1.000
_cell.length_c   1.000
_cell.angle_alpha   90.00
_cell.angle_beta   90.00
_cell.angle_gamma   90.00
#
_symmetry.space_group_name_H-M   'P 1'
#
loop_
_entity.id
_entity.type
_entity.pdbx_description
1 polymer ?
#
loop_
_entity_poly.entity_id
_entity_poly.type
_entity_poly.pdbx_seq_one_letter_code
_entity_poly.pdbx_strand_id
1 'polypeptide(L)' 'MKTISLYLLLGVVLVTGGFVGVKAYMDNRYGEADLANGKAQFTNNCLMCHGDKGHGDGLVAQS' A
#
# COMPACT_ATOMS: atom_id res chain seq x y z
N MET A 1 5.81 35.56 -19.45
CA MET A 1 6.29 34.20 -19.77
C MET A 1 7.25 33.64 -18.70
N LYS A 2 8.34 34.35 -18.36
CA LYS A 2 9.32 33.86 -17.36
C LYS A 2 8.76 33.70 -15.93
N THR A 3 7.88 34.61 -15.50
CA THR A 3 7.22 34.57 -14.17
C THR A 3 6.21 33.42 -14.05
N ILE A 4 5.39 33.20 -15.07
CA ILE A 4 4.44 32.08 -15.13
C ILE A 4 5.20 30.75 -15.10
N SER A 5 6.28 30.63 -15.87
CA SER A 5 7.13 29.44 -15.87
C SER A 5 7.73 29.17 -14.49
N LEU A 6 8.17 30.21 -13.76
CA LEU A 6 8.70 30.06 -12.40
C LEU A 6 7.66 29.54 -11.41
N TYR A 7 6.42 30.04 -11.45
CA TYR A 7 5.37 29.55 -10.56
C TYR A 7 4.93 28.13 -10.88
N LEU A 8 4.91 27.76 -12.16
CA LEU A 8 4.64 26.38 -12.56
C LEU A 8 5.74 25.43 -12.06
N LEU A 9 7.01 25.81 -12.19
CA LEU A 9 8.12 25.03 -11.66
C LEU A 9 8.05 24.89 -10.13
N LEU A 10 7.75 25.98 -9.42
CA LEU A 10 7.59 25.94 -7.96
C LEU A 10 6.42 25.03 -7.55
N GLY A 11 5.28 25.13 -8.25
CA GLY A 11 4.12 24.26 -8.02
C GLY A 11 4.46 22.80 -8.22
N VAL A 12 5.18 22.46 -9.30
CA VAL A 12 5.63 21.08 -9.57
C VAL A 12 6.55 20.58 -8.45
N VAL A 13 7.52 21.37 -8.00
CA VAL A 13 8.44 20.98 -6.92
C VAL A 13 7.69 20.74 -5.61
N LEU A 14 6.74 21.60 -5.25
CA LEU A 14 5.95 21.44 -4.02
C LEU A 14 5.03 20.22 -4.07
N VAL A 15 4.35 19.99 -5.20
CA VAL A 15 3.48 18.82 -5.37
C VAL A 15 4.28 17.53 -5.35
N THR A 16 5.37 17.46 -6.11
CA THR A 16 6.22 16.26 -6.17
C THR A 16 6.93 16.01 -4.84
N GLY A 17 7.50 17.06 -4.22
CA GLY A 17 8.13 16.95 -2.90
C GLY A 17 7.15 16.52 -1.81
N GLY A 18 5.94 17.10 -1.80
CA GLY A 18 4.86 16.69 -0.90
C GLY A 18 4.44 15.24 -1.10
N PHE A 19 4.23 14.81 -2.36
CA PHE A 19 3.85 13.45 -2.67
C PHE A 19 4.93 12.42 -2.26
N VAL A 20 6.20 12.70 -2.58
CA VAL A 20 7.34 11.84 -2.19
C VAL A 20 7.46 11.76 -0.66
N GLY A 21 7.32 12.90 0.04
CA GLY A 21 7.37 12.95 1.49
C GLY A 21 6.25 12.13 2.14
N VAL A 22 5.01 12.27 1.67
CA VAL A 22 3.86 11.49 2.17
C VAL A 22 4.06 10.01 1.88
N LYS A 23 4.50 9.64 0.68
CA LYS A 23 4.79 8.23 0.33
C LYS A 23 5.83 7.63 1.28
N ALA A 24 6.96 8.31 1.48
CA ALA A 24 8.01 7.84 2.36
C ALA A 24 7.52 7.67 3.81
N TYR A 25 6.68 8.59 4.29
CA TYR A 25 6.07 8.48 5.62
C TYR A 25 5.11 7.28 5.74
N MET A 26 4.28 7.04 4.72
CA MET A 26 3.29 5.94 4.76
C MET A 26 3.94 4.56 4.61
N ASP A 27 4.92 4.42 3.70
CA ASP A 27 5.62 3.16 3.48
C ASP A 27 6.35 2.67 4.74
N ASN A 28 6.81 3.59 5.60
CA ASN A 28 7.56 3.28 6.81
C ASN A 28 6.73 3.37 8.09
N ARG A 29 5.40 3.56 7.99
CA ARG A 29 4.53 3.83 9.15
C ARG A 29 4.45 2.66 10.13
N TYR A 30 4.58 1.43 9.63
CA TYR A 30 4.37 0.20 10.41
C TYR A 30 5.63 -0.63 10.64
N GLY A 31 6.80 -0.11 10.23
CA GLY A 31 8.07 -0.84 10.29
C GLY A 31 8.14 -2.01 9.30
N GLU A 32 9.12 -2.88 9.50
CA GLU A 32 9.31 -4.08 8.67
C GLU A 32 8.15 -5.05 8.86
N ALA A 33 7.69 -5.67 7.76
CA ALA A 33 6.59 -6.62 7.81
C ALA A 33 7.01 -7.94 8.48
N ASP A 34 6.27 -8.38 9.50
CA ASP A 34 6.39 -9.73 10.05
C ASP A 34 5.57 -10.72 9.20
N LEU A 35 6.22 -11.28 8.17
CA LEU A 35 5.61 -12.23 7.27
C LEU A 35 5.21 -13.54 7.95
N ALA A 36 5.89 -13.95 9.02
CA ALA A 36 5.59 -15.18 9.74
C ALA A 36 4.27 -15.03 10.52
N ASN A 37 4.12 -13.93 11.27
CA ASN A 37 2.87 -13.59 11.92
C ASN A 37 1.75 -13.36 10.89
N GLY A 38 2.02 -12.64 9.80
CA GLY A 38 1.04 -12.40 8.72
C GLY A 38 0.49 -13.71 8.12
N LYS A 39 1.37 -14.68 7.85
CA LYS A 39 0.97 -16.01 7.37
C LYS A 39 0.09 -16.73 8.40
N ALA A 40 0.47 -16.73 9.68
CA ALA A 40 -0.32 -17.36 10.73
C ALA A 40 -1.73 -16.75 10.83
N GLN A 41 -1.84 -15.43 10.79
CA GLN A 41 -3.14 -14.73 10.80
C GLN A 41 -3.98 -15.08 9.56
N PHE A 42 -3.39 -15.11 8.38
CA PHE A 42 -4.10 -15.47 7.15
C PHE A 42 -4.63 -16.90 7.20
N THR A 43 -3.79 -17.86 7.62
CA THR A 43 -4.20 -19.26 7.78
C THR A 43 -5.34 -19.43 8.77
N ASN A 44 -5.30 -18.72 9.91
CA ASN A 44 -6.29 -18.87 10.96
C ASN A 44 -7.62 -18.20 10.65
N ASN A 45 -7.62 -17.10 9.90
CA ASN A 45 -8.81 -16.24 9.77
C ASN A 45 -9.34 -16.11 8.34
N CYS A 46 -8.48 -16.21 7.33
CA CYS A 46 -8.81 -15.85 5.95
C CYS A 46 -8.94 -17.06 5.03
N LEU A 47 -8.10 -18.08 5.26
CA LEU A 47 -7.91 -19.23 4.36
C LEU A 47 -9.20 -19.99 4.08
N MET A 48 -10.09 -20.12 5.06
CA MET A 48 -11.35 -20.87 4.93
C MET A 48 -12.25 -20.35 3.79
N CYS A 49 -12.23 -19.05 3.52
CA CYS A 49 -13.01 -18.42 2.44
C CYS A 49 -12.13 -18.06 1.24
N HIS A 50 -10.90 -17.59 1.49
CA HIS A 50 -10.05 -17.04 0.43
C HIS A 50 -9.13 -18.07 -0.25
N GLY A 51 -9.00 -19.29 0.28
CA GLY A 51 -8.08 -20.29 -0.26
C GLY A 51 -6.62 -19.99 0.07
N ASP A 52 -5.71 -20.90 -0.27
CA ASP A 52 -4.28 -20.80 0.03
C ASP A 52 -3.60 -19.63 -0.71
N LYS A 53 -4.06 -19.32 -1.92
CA LYS A 53 -3.58 -18.24 -2.77
C LYS A 53 -4.38 -16.94 -2.67
N GLY A 54 -5.43 -16.91 -1.87
CA GLY A 54 -6.28 -15.73 -1.73
C GLY A 54 -7.25 -15.49 -2.89
N HIS A 55 -7.48 -16.48 -3.75
CA HIS A 55 -8.32 -16.34 -4.95
C HIS A 55 -9.83 -16.41 -4.67
N GLY A 56 -10.26 -16.62 -3.43
CA GLY A 56 -11.68 -16.78 -3.11
C GLY A 56 -12.21 -18.17 -3.40
N ASP A 57 -11.32 -19.17 -3.48
CA ASP A 57 -11.61 -20.58 -3.71
C ASP A 57 -11.45 -21.41 -2.43
N GLY A 58 -11.69 -20.78 -1.27
CA GLY A 58 -11.70 -21.48 0.01
C GLY A 58 -12.85 -22.49 0.10
N LEU A 59 -12.73 -23.43 1.05
CA LEU A 59 -13.72 -24.49 1.27
C LEU A 59 -15.14 -23.93 1.50
N VAL A 60 -15.25 -22.77 2.16
CA VAL A 60 -16.54 -22.12 2.46
C VAL A 60 -17.05 -21.28 1.30
N ALA A 61 -16.21 -20.91 0.33
CA ALA A 61 -16.64 -20.11 -0.82
C ALA A 61 -17.29 -20.96 -1.94
N GLN A 62 -17.08 -22.28 -1.92
CA GLN A 62 -17.54 -23.22 -2.95
C GLN A 62 -18.89 -23.90 -2.61
N SER A 63 -19.53 -23.51 -1.50
CA SER A 63 -20.81 -24.08 -1.03
C SER A 63 -22.03 -23.32 -1.52
#